data_AF-A0A1S9AU41-F1
#
_entry.id   AF-A0A1S9AU41-F1
#
_cell.length_a   1.000
_cell.length_b   1.000
_cell.length_c   1.000
_cell.angle_alpha   90.00
_cell.angle_beta   90.00
_cell.angle_gamma   90.00
#
_symmetry.space_group_name_H-M   'P 1'
#
loop_
_entity.id
_entity.type
_entity.pdbx_description
1 polymer ?
#
loop_
_entity_poly.entity_id
_entity_poly.type
_entity_poly.pdbx_seq_one_letter_code
_entity_poly.pdbx_strand_id
1 'polypeptide(L)'
;MPIPSRPDFKAALRTHATSQTTPEQFDELLQPLLAAWEAVLAFQPLSTMPVAPPWSEPALAFEAAWADTNSLIVAVRVKAEHGTPAQIMLRRAGQLEYAFGTSYEHLAEAIQQRLSRHHVKRTASTAPAATDDASADQ
;
A
#
# COMPACT_ATOMS: atom_id res chain seq x y z
N MET A 1 13.17 2.17 8.59
CA MET A 1 13.07 0.80 9.15
C MET A 1 13.15 -0.17 7.97
N PRO A 2 13.93 -1.25 8.06
CA PRO A 2 13.99 -2.26 6.99
C PRO A 2 12.61 -2.88 6.75
N ILE A 3 12.39 -3.42 5.54
CA ILE A 3 11.20 -4.22 5.22
C ILE A 3 11.22 -5.47 6.14
N PRO A 4 10.20 -5.68 6.99
CA PRO A 4 10.14 -6.84 7.87
C PRO A 4 9.97 -8.14 7.07
N SER A 5 10.41 -9.26 7.63
CA SER A 5 10.06 -10.58 7.08
C SER A 5 8.55 -10.83 7.23
N ARG A 6 8.00 -11.78 6.46
CA ARG A 6 6.57 -12.12 6.56
C ARG A 6 6.15 -12.55 7.99
N PRO A 7 6.91 -13.41 8.71
CA PRO A 7 6.65 -13.72 10.12
C PRO A 7 6.66 -12.49 11.03
N ASP A 8 7.65 -11.60 10.88
CA ASP A 8 7.79 -10.41 11.72
C ASP A 8 6.63 -9.44 11.50
N PHE A 9 6.21 -9.27 10.24
CA PHE A 9 5.08 -8.43 9.88
C PHE A 9 3.76 -8.96 10.49
N LYS A 10 3.53 -10.27 10.44
CA LYS A 10 2.37 -10.90 11.10
C LYS A 10 2.38 -10.66 12.61
N ALA A 11 3.54 -10.86 13.26
CA ALA A 11 3.68 -10.64 14.69
C ALA A 11 3.43 -9.17 15.06
N ALA A 12 3.94 -8.24 14.27
CA ALA A 12 3.72 -6.81 14.48
C ALA A 12 2.24 -6.43 14.30
N LEU A 13 1.55 -6.95 13.27
CA LEU A 13 0.10 -6.76 13.11
C LEU A 13 -0.69 -7.30 14.30
N ARG A 14 -0.28 -8.43 14.88
CA ARG A 14 -0.94 -9.00 16.06
C ARG A 14 -0.83 -8.08 17.28
N THR A 15 0.33 -7.45 17.49
CA THR A 15 0.54 -6.48 18.57
C THR A 15 -0.26 -5.19 18.37
N HIS A 16 -0.48 -4.79 17.12
CA HIS A 16 -1.25 -3.59 16.76
C HIS A 16 -2.75 -3.82 16.60
N ALA A 17 -3.20 -5.08 16.62
CA ALA A 17 -4.62 -5.40 16.57
C ALA A 17 -5.32 -4.78 17.79
N THR A 18 -6.50 -4.22 17.57
CA THR A 18 -7.28 -3.62 18.65
C THR A 18 -7.68 -4.69 19.67
N SER A 19 -7.88 -4.31 20.94
CA SER A 19 -8.34 -5.24 21.98
C SER A 19 -9.73 -5.85 21.69
N GLN A 20 -10.47 -5.29 20.72
CA GLN A 20 -11.77 -5.78 20.26
C GLN A 20 -11.66 -6.88 19.21
N THR A 21 -10.47 -7.10 18.62
CA THR A 21 -10.26 -8.08 17.56
C THR A 21 -10.11 -9.48 18.15
N THR A 22 -11.08 -10.37 17.87
CA THR A 22 -10.97 -11.78 18.29
C THR A 22 -9.88 -12.51 17.48
N PRO A 23 -9.37 -13.66 17.96
CA PRO A 23 -8.43 -14.48 17.20
C PRO A 23 -8.94 -14.83 15.79
N GLU A 24 -10.21 -15.19 15.65
CA GLU A 24 -10.83 -15.59 14.39
C GLU A 24 -10.94 -14.42 13.42
N GLN A 25 -11.34 -13.25 13.92
CA GLN A 25 -11.42 -12.01 13.13
C GLN A 25 -10.02 -11.56 12.66
N PHE A 26 -9.01 -11.73 13.51
CA PHE A 26 -7.64 -11.43 13.13
C PHE A 26 -7.21 -12.29 11.94
N ASP A 27 -7.45 -13.60 11.98
CA ASP A 27 -7.09 -14.51 10.89
C ASP A 27 -7.85 -14.19 9.59
N GLU A 28 -9.13 -13.80 9.69
CA GLU A 28 -9.94 -13.33 8.56
C GLU A 28 -9.34 -12.08 7.91
N LEU A 29 -8.93 -11.10 8.70
CA LEU A 29 -8.34 -9.84 8.23
C LEU A 29 -6.90 -10.01 7.73
N LEU A 30 -6.17 -10.96 8.30
CA LEU A 30 -4.76 -11.15 8.03
C LEU A 30 -4.52 -11.57 6.57
N GLN A 31 -5.33 -12.49 6.04
CA GLN A 31 -5.15 -13.00 4.68
C GLN A 31 -5.19 -11.92 3.59
N PRO A 32 -6.26 -11.10 3.48
CA PRO A 32 -6.30 -10.05 2.47
C PRO A 32 -5.23 -9.00 2.69
N LEU A 33 -4.88 -8.68 3.94
CA LEU A 33 -3.85 -7.70 4.24
C LEU A 33 -2.44 -8.18 3.88
N LEU A 34 -2.16 -9.49 4.01
CA LEU A 34 -0.91 -10.09 3.55
C LEU A 34 -0.79 -10.08 2.03
N ALA A 35 -1.85 -10.42 1.31
CA ALA A 35 -1.87 -10.34 -0.15
C ALA A 35 -1.64 -8.89 -0.62
N ALA A 36 -2.27 -7.92 0.04
CA ALA A 36 -2.03 -6.50 -0.19
C ALA A 36 -0.57 -6.10 0.08
N TRP A 37 0.01 -6.54 1.20
CA TRP A 37 1.40 -6.28 1.53
C TRP A 37 2.36 -6.84 0.48
N GLU A 38 2.17 -8.08 0.04
CA GLU A 38 2.96 -8.69 -1.03
C GLU A 38 2.84 -7.93 -2.36
N ALA A 39 1.63 -7.48 -2.71
CA ALA A 39 1.41 -6.64 -3.89
C ALA A 39 2.14 -5.29 -3.80
N VAL A 40 2.22 -4.68 -2.61
CA VAL A 40 2.98 -3.45 -2.38
C VAL A 40 4.48 -3.68 -2.48
N LEU A 41 5.00 -4.80 -1.96
CA LEU A 41 6.43 -5.12 -2.00
C LEU A 41 7.00 -5.21 -3.43
N ALA A 42 6.18 -5.62 -4.41
CA ALA A 42 6.55 -5.63 -5.82
C ALA A 42 6.99 -4.25 -6.37
N PHE A 43 6.60 -3.17 -5.69
CA PHE A 43 6.95 -1.79 -6.03
C PHE A 43 8.06 -1.20 -5.15
N GLN A 44 8.80 -2.05 -4.44
CA GLN A 44 10.02 -1.69 -3.71
C GLN A 44 9.87 -0.46 -2.78
N PRO A 45 8.92 -0.48 -1.82
CA PRO A 45 8.87 0.54 -0.78
C PRO A 45 10.17 0.53 0.04
N LEU A 46 10.52 1.68 0.62
CA LEU A 46 11.67 1.78 1.53
C LEU A 46 11.37 1.14 2.90
N SER A 47 10.12 1.20 3.33
CA SER A 47 9.69 0.63 4.61
C SER A 47 8.22 0.28 4.58
N THR A 48 7.84 -0.73 5.38
CA THR A 48 6.45 -1.04 5.70
C THR A 48 6.30 -1.21 7.21
N MET A 49 5.21 -0.68 7.79
CA MET A 49 4.93 -0.82 9.23
C MET A 49 3.43 -0.95 9.49
N PRO A 50 3.00 -1.70 10.53
CA PRO A 50 1.63 -1.62 11.01
C PRO A 50 1.29 -0.20 11.45
N VAL A 51 0.05 0.23 11.22
CA VAL A 51 -0.46 1.53 11.67
C VAL A 51 -1.85 1.37 12.25
N ALA A 52 -2.32 2.39 12.97
CA ALA A 52 -3.69 2.42 13.47
C ALA A 52 -4.68 2.42 12.27
N PRO A 53 -5.65 1.50 12.24
CA PRO A 53 -6.70 1.53 11.22
C PRO A 53 -7.58 2.78 11.40
N PRO A 54 -8.23 3.26 10.32
CA PRO A 54 -9.07 4.47 10.37
C PRO A 54 -10.44 4.24 11.01
N TRP A 55 -10.76 2.99 11.38
CA TRP A 55 -12.06 2.60 11.94
C TRP A 55 -11.95 2.24 13.42
N SER A 56 -13.05 2.42 14.14
CA SER A 56 -13.21 1.98 15.53
C SER A 56 -13.55 0.49 15.67
N GLU A 57 -13.92 -0.17 14.58
CA GLU A 57 -14.27 -1.59 14.49
C GLU A 57 -13.00 -2.47 14.41
N PRO A 58 -13.11 -3.80 14.66
CA PRO A 58 -12.02 -4.73 14.42
C PRO A 58 -11.44 -4.60 13.01
N ALA A 59 -10.21 -4.10 12.95
CA ALA A 59 -9.53 -3.74 11.71
C ALA A 59 -8.02 -3.87 11.84
N LEU A 60 -7.35 -4.07 10.70
CA LEU A 60 -5.90 -4.10 10.58
C LEU A 60 -5.47 -3.14 9.47
N ALA A 61 -4.33 -2.49 9.66
CA ALA A 61 -3.77 -1.60 8.65
C ALA A 61 -2.24 -1.62 8.65
N PHE A 62 -1.67 -1.29 7.50
CA PHE A 62 -0.24 -1.02 7.36
C PHE A 62 -0.01 0.20 6.47
N GLU A 63 1.15 0.82 6.66
CA GLU A 63 1.68 1.88 5.81
C GLU A 63 2.94 1.38 5.09
N ALA A 64 3.06 1.72 3.81
CA ALA A 64 4.26 1.60 3.02
C ALA A 64 4.74 2.98 2.57
N ALA A 65 6.05 3.23 2.63
CA ALA A 65 6.62 4.55 2.33
C ALA A 65 7.75 4.47 1.28
N TRP A 66 7.85 5.53 0.47
CA TRP A 66 8.91 5.74 -0.54
C TRP A 66 9.64 7.08 -0.28
N ALA A 67 10.79 7.28 -0.95
CA ALA A 67 11.71 8.42 -0.71
C ALA A 67 11.06 9.82 -0.86
N ASP A 68 10.04 9.96 -1.71
CA ASP A 68 9.52 11.27 -2.14
C ASP A 68 8.28 11.71 -1.34
N THR A 69 8.20 11.40 -0.04
CA THR A 69 7.01 11.63 0.82
C THR A 69 5.73 10.93 0.36
N ASN A 70 5.87 9.95 -0.54
CA ASN A 70 4.75 9.11 -0.94
C ASN A 70 4.57 8.02 0.11
N SER A 71 3.35 7.88 0.63
CA SER A 71 2.99 6.72 1.43
C SER A 71 1.64 6.15 1.03
N LEU A 72 1.51 4.84 1.18
CA LEU A 72 0.29 4.11 0.91
C LEU A 72 -0.14 3.46 2.22
N ILE A 73 -1.34 3.80 2.68
CA ILE A 73 -1.98 3.14 3.81
C ILE A 73 -3.04 2.20 3.25
N VAL A 74 -2.95 0.93 3.64
CA VAL A 74 -3.93 -0.10 3.32
C VAL A 74 -4.56 -0.57 4.62
N ALA A 75 -5.89 -0.56 4.68
CA ALA A 75 -6.64 -0.97 5.85
C ALA A 75 -7.76 -1.94 5.44
N VAL A 76 -7.99 -2.95 6.29
CA VAL A 76 -9.09 -3.92 6.18
C VAL A 76 -9.85 -3.98 7.50
N ARG A 77 -11.16 -4.23 7.46
CA ARG A 77 -12.01 -4.35 8.64
C ARG A 77 -13.03 -5.46 8.48
N VAL A 78 -13.41 -6.10 9.58
CA VAL A 78 -14.50 -7.10 9.56
C VAL A 78 -15.74 -6.36 9.07
N LYS A 79 -16.37 -6.87 8.00
CA LYS A 79 -17.48 -6.22 7.27
C LYS A 79 -18.38 -5.40 8.19
N ALA A 80 -18.43 -4.10 7.98
CA ALA A 80 -19.38 -3.22 8.67
C ALA A 80 -20.73 -3.23 7.98
N GLU A 81 -21.79 -2.92 8.74
CA GLU A 81 -23.14 -2.69 8.21
C GLU A 81 -23.18 -1.57 7.15
N HIS A 82 -22.17 -0.68 7.11
CA HIS A 82 -22.07 0.44 6.19
C HIS A 82 -20.67 0.57 5.55
N GLY A 83 -20.63 0.56 4.22
CA GLY A 83 -19.42 0.85 3.43
C GLY A 83 -18.63 -0.40 3.06
N THR A 84 -17.35 -0.21 2.71
CA THR A 84 -16.51 -1.26 2.13
C THR A 84 -15.61 -1.94 3.16
N PRO A 85 -15.21 -3.20 2.91
CA PRO A 85 -14.39 -3.96 3.86
C PRO A 85 -12.89 -3.60 3.78
N ALA A 86 -12.44 -2.97 2.70
CA ALA A 86 -11.07 -2.47 2.57
C ALA A 86 -11.03 -1.01 2.10
N GLN A 87 -9.94 -0.33 2.46
CA GLN A 87 -9.63 1.04 2.08
C GLN A 87 -8.15 1.16 1.71
N ILE A 88 -7.90 1.92 0.65
CA ILE A 88 -6.56 2.28 0.20
C ILE A 88 -6.46 3.80 0.22
N MET A 89 -5.42 4.34 0.83
CA MET A 89 -5.19 5.77 0.96
C MET A 89 -3.77 6.10 0.53
N LEU A 90 -3.64 6.90 -0.52
CA LEU A 90 -2.35 7.34 -1.03
C LEU A 90 -2.08 8.77 -0.58
N ARG A 91 -0.95 8.97 0.10
CA ARG A 91 -0.41 10.29 0.46
C ARG A 91 0.70 10.63 -0.52
N ARG A 92 0.63 11.82 -1.11
CA ARG A 92 1.63 12.34 -2.05
C ARG A 92 1.83 13.83 -1.84
N ALA A 93 3.05 14.25 -1.48
CA ALA A 93 3.41 15.67 -1.35
C ALA A 93 2.39 16.50 -0.54
N GLY A 94 1.85 15.93 0.54
CA GLY A 94 0.84 16.57 1.40
C GLY A 94 -0.62 16.47 0.92
N GLN A 95 -0.88 15.88 -0.25
CA GLN A 95 -2.23 15.59 -0.75
C GLN A 95 -2.64 14.16 -0.40
N LEU A 96 -3.88 14.02 0.05
CA LEU A 96 -4.49 12.74 0.39
C LEU A 96 -5.44 12.30 -0.73
N GLU A 97 -5.00 11.35 -1.56
CA GLU A 97 -5.85 10.71 -2.55
C GLU A 97 -6.49 9.47 -1.93
N TYR A 98 -7.78 9.56 -1.60
CA TYR A 98 -8.56 8.41 -1.19
C TYR A 98 -8.91 7.55 -2.41
N ALA A 99 -8.62 6.25 -2.34
CA ALA A 99 -9.23 5.28 -3.23
C ALA A 99 -10.39 4.62 -2.50
N PHE A 100 -11.60 4.89 -2.99
CA PHE A 100 -12.83 4.31 -2.46
C PHE A 100 -12.84 2.79 -2.67
N GLY A 101 -13.15 2.10 -1.57
CA GLY A 101 -13.91 0.87 -1.50
C GLY A 101 -13.55 -0.29 -2.42
N THR A 102 -12.76 -1.22 -1.88
CA THR A 102 -12.41 -2.46 -2.57
C THR A 102 -12.88 -3.67 -1.75
N SER A 103 -13.35 -4.72 -2.42
CA SER A 103 -13.54 -6.03 -1.79
C SER A 103 -12.19 -6.70 -1.56
N TYR A 104 -12.12 -7.63 -0.61
CA TYR A 104 -10.87 -8.36 -0.32
C TYR A 104 -10.25 -9.01 -1.56
N GLU A 105 -11.08 -9.59 -2.42
CA GLU A 105 -10.68 -10.28 -3.63
C GLU A 105 -9.92 -9.37 -4.61
N HIS A 106 -10.32 -8.09 -4.72
CA HIS A 106 -9.73 -7.15 -5.67
C HIS A 106 -8.69 -6.21 -5.02
N LEU A 107 -8.36 -6.40 -3.74
CA LEU A 107 -7.50 -5.48 -2.99
C LEU A 107 -6.08 -5.39 -3.57
N ALA A 108 -5.47 -6.55 -3.85
CA ALA A 108 -4.13 -6.61 -4.44
C ALA A 108 -4.10 -5.95 -5.83
N GLU A 109 -5.10 -6.22 -6.67
CA GLU A 109 -5.21 -5.64 -8.01
C GLU A 109 -5.42 -4.12 -7.95
N ALA A 110 -6.27 -3.63 -7.04
CA ALA A 110 -6.51 -2.21 -6.86
C ALA A 110 -5.22 -1.48 -6.42
N ILE A 111 -4.43 -2.09 -5.55
CA ILE A 111 -3.10 -1.59 -5.15
C ILE A 111 -2.18 -1.52 -6.37
N GLN A 112 -2.07 -2.60 -7.14
CA GLN A 112 -1.21 -2.65 -8.32
C GLN A 112 -1.60 -1.59 -9.36
N GLN A 113 -2.90 -1.42 -9.62
CA GLN A 113 -3.39 -0.40 -10.55
C GLN A 113 -3.07 1.01 -10.07
N ARG A 114 -3.25 1.29 -8.77
CA ARG A 114 -2.91 2.59 -8.19
C ARG A 114 -1.42 2.84 -8.30
N LEU A 115 -0.59 1.95 -7.74
CA LEU A 115 0.86 2.12 -7.75
C LEU A 115 1.44 2.18 -9.16
N SER A 116 0.92 1.41 -10.12
CA SER A 116 1.35 1.49 -11.53
C SER A 116 1.07 2.86 -12.15
N ARG A 117 -0.14 3.41 -11.97
CA ARG A 117 -0.49 4.76 -12.49
C ARG A 117 0.42 5.85 -11.94
N HIS A 118 0.93 5.68 -10.71
CA HIS A 118 1.80 6.66 -10.07
C HIS A 118 3.30 6.40 -10.36
N HIS A 119 3.74 5.15 -10.52
CA HIS A 119 5.12 4.80 -10.86
C HIS A 119 5.50 5.15 -12.32
N VAL A 120 4.54 5.14 -13.26
CA VAL A 120 4.78 5.53 -14.66
C VAL A 120 5.27 6.98 -14.81
N LYS A 121 5.06 7.85 -13.81
CA LYS A 121 5.61 9.23 -13.86
C LYS A 121 7.10 9.34 -13.50
N ARG A 122 7.73 8.31 -12.94
CA ARG A 122 9.16 8.37 -12.53
C ARG A 122 10.13 8.05 -13.66
N THR A 123 9.71 7.30 -14.69
CA THR A 123 10.55 6.97 -15.86
C THR A 123 10.38 7.93 -17.05
N ALA A 124 9.28 8.70 -17.11
CA ALA A 124 9.03 9.62 -18.21
C ALA A 124 9.72 11.00 -18.10
N SER A 125 10.41 11.31 -16.99
CA SER A 125 11.14 12.58 -16.80
C SER A 125 12.66 12.49 -16.98
N THR A 126 13.18 11.33 -17.38
CA THR A 126 14.61 11.14 -17.64
C THR A 126 14.82 10.49 -19.01
N ALA A 127 14.20 11.05 -20.05
CA ALA A 127 14.69 10.85 -21.40
C ALA A 127 15.70 11.99 -21.67
N PRO A 128 17.01 11.73 -21.77
CA PRO A 128 17.92 12.73 -22.31
C PRO A 128 17.46 13.02 -23.74
N ALA A 129 17.21 14.29 -24.05
CA ALA A 129 17.05 14.73 -25.42
C ALA A 129 18.26 14.20 -26.20
N ALA A 130 18.02 13.31 -27.15
CA ALA A 130 19.03 12.88 -28.08
C ALA A 130 19.46 14.13 -28.85
N THR A 131 20.63 14.67 -28.51
CA THR A 131 21.33 15.65 -29.34
C THR A 131 21.76 14.89 -30.59
N ASP A 132 20.98 15.05 -31.65
CA ASP A 132 21.33 14.62 -33.00
C ASP A 132 22.42 15.57 -33.50
N ASP A 133 23.67 15.30 -33.10
CA ASP A 133 24.84 15.96 -33.69
C ASP A 133 25.16 15.25 -35.01
N ALA A 134 24.44 15.65 -36.04
CA ALA A 134 24.77 15.33 -37.42
C ALA A 134 26.01 16.14 -37.84
N SER A 135 27.19 15.66 -37.45
CA SER A 135 28.46 16.08 -38.05
C SER A 135 28.86 15.04 -39.10
N ALA A 136 28.29 15.19 -40.30
CA ALA A 136 28.83 14.60 -41.51
C ALA A 136 29.64 15.68 -42.23
N ASP A 137 30.97 15.62 -42.17
CA ASP A 137 31.83 16.26 -43.17
C ASP A 137 33.18 15.52 -43.26
N GLN A 138 33.51 15.17 -44.51
CA GLN A 138 34.80 14.80 -45.13
C GLN A 138 35.24 13.32 -45.13
#